data_AF-M5RPN8-F1
#
_entry.id   AF-M5RPN8-F1
#
_cell.length_a   1.000
_cell.length_b   1.000
_cell.length_c   1.000
_cell.angle_alpha   90.00
_cell.angle_beta   90.00
_cell.angle_gamma   90.00
#
_symmetry.space_group_name_H-M   'P 1'
#
loop_
_entity.id
_entity.type
_entity.pdbx_description
1 polymer ?
#
loop_
_entity_poly.entity_id
_entity_poly.type
_entity_poly.pdbx_seq_one_letter_code
_entity_poly.pdbx_strand_id
1 'polypeptide(L)'
;MMQFSKRLHRYIVTSSVIIQACVFAVAGIAAELRPLPRPANDTLGSLVIIGDSTVRNGDGQGGNGQWGWGEPLAELFDSSKLNVVNRAVGGLSSRTYATAGYWDATKALLKPGDFVIMQFGHNDASPINDEHRARGTIPGVGDEFEEIVNRISGEKETVHTYGWYLRKYIREARERGAHPVACSPVPRKLWNGEKLKRASDNYARWAQEVAESEEVPFIDLNEMIAVRYEALGKEKVESLFADEHTHTSLSGARLNAASVVAGLLTLRLDGLVSQLNKRGREIESADAAHVISPDSRPILADHKTAEVAKTRSEIPTLYLIGDSTVRNGHQDGVGWGEVIDRYFDTDKIDVVNRAIGGRSTRSFMREERWQKVLDELEAGDFVVMQFGHNDGGRVGDARFKRRPALPGVGDDTQAVSFEDGTKELVHSYGWYLSKFCRDAKGKGATPIICSPVPHKNNWHEGRFEPDFVLHRQWCQQVADATDSHFIDLTALIGSRYQQLGETHVDSLFADARTHTNMAGAVVNAECVVAGLKELPARPLKPFLSTLKTR
;
A
#
# COMPACT_ATOMS: atom_id res chain seq x y z
N MET A 1 -65.68 -50.80 24.21
CA MET A 1 -64.43 -50.84 25.00
C MET A 1 -63.69 -49.53 24.79
N MET A 2 -63.30 -48.90 25.90
CA MET A 2 -62.55 -47.64 26.16
C MET A 2 -61.64 -47.11 25.02
N GLN A 3 -61.75 -45.82 24.64
CA GLN A 3 -61.15 -44.59 25.21
C GLN A 3 -59.64 -44.40 24.93
N PHE A 4 -59.29 -43.21 24.37
CA PHE A 4 -58.25 -42.23 24.79
C PHE A 4 -56.87 -42.79 25.23
N SER A 5 -55.68 -42.27 24.88
CA SER A 5 -55.23 -40.88 25.00
C SER A 5 -53.68 -40.83 24.99
N LYS A 6 -53.13 -39.70 24.48
CA LYS A 6 -51.92 -38.96 24.90
C LYS A 6 -50.48 -39.46 24.62
N ARG A 7 -49.78 -38.54 23.96
CA ARG A 7 -48.34 -38.21 23.97
C ARG A 7 -47.68 -38.24 25.37
N LEU A 8 -46.39 -38.61 25.46
CA LEU A 8 -45.28 -37.70 25.87
C LEU A 8 -43.86 -38.37 25.84
N HIS A 9 -42.93 -37.73 25.10
CA HIS A 9 -41.49 -37.43 25.35
C HIS A 9 -40.49 -38.49 25.88
N ARG A 10 -39.36 -38.72 25.15
CA ARG A 10 -37.98 -38.12 25.30
C ARG A 10 -36.91 -39.02 24.59
N TYR A 11 -36.30 -38.58 23.48
CA TYR A 11 -34.89 -38.09 23.27
C TYR A 11 -33.86 -39.11 22.71
N ILE A 12 -33.01 -38.64 21.76
CA ILE A 12 -31.66 -39.10 21.32
C ILE A 12 -31.67 -40.28 20.29
N VAL A 13 -31.01 -40.30 19.10
CA VAL A 13 -29.96 -39.48 18.46
C VAL A 13 -29.78 -39.85 16.95
N THR A 14 -29.21 -38.91 16.17
CA THR A 14 -28.45 -38.99 14.88
C THR A 14 -29.08 -39.31 13.49
N SER A 15 -28.91 -38.30 12.62
CA SER A 15 -28.30 -38.30 11.27
C SER A 15 -29.04 -38.92 10.07
N SER A 16 -29.41 -38.09 9.09
CA SER A 16 -28.71 -37.99 7.78
C SER A 16 -29.59 -37.37 6.66
N VAL A 17 -29.00 -36.34 6.00
CA VAL A 17 -29.14 -35.98 4.58
C VAL A 17 -30.53 -35.57 4.05
N ILE A 18 -30.71 -34.26 3.79
CA ILE A 18 -31.67 -33.75 2.81
C ILE A 18 -30.88 -33.01 1.72
N ILE A 19 -30.84 -33.63 0.54
CA ILE A 19 -30.49 -32.99 -0.73
C ILE A 19 -31.72 -32.17 -1.13
N GLN A 20 -31.58 -30.85 -1.26
CA GLN A 20 -32.62 -30.01 -1.85
C GLN A 20 -32.16 -29.54 -3.22
N ALA A 21 -32.49 -30.34 -4.24
CA ALA A 21 -32.48 -29.93 -5.64
C ALA A 21 -33.71 -29.06 -5.89
N CYS A 22 -33.51 -27.79 -6.27
CA CYS A 22 -34.57 -26.93 -6.79
C CYS A 22 -34.64 -27.12 -8.31
N VAL A 23 -35.80 -27.59 -8.78
CA VAL A 23 -36.16 -27.73 -10.20
C VAL A 23 -36.72 -26.38 -10.69
N PHE A 24 -36.23 -25.94 -11.86
CA PHE A 24 -36.72 -24.77 -12.58
C PHE A 24 -38.14 -24.98 -13.15
N ALA A 25 -38.95 -23.93 -13.13
CA ALA A 25 -40.09 -23.75 -14.04
C ALA A 25 -39.88 -22.44 -14.81
N VAL A 26 -40.00 -22.52 -16.14
CA VAL A 26 -39.75 -21.44 -17.11
C VAL A 26 -41.05 -20.69 -17.40
N ALA A 27 -41.05 -19.39 -17.17
CA ALA A 27 -41.79 -18.36 -17.90
C ALA A 27 -41.10 -17.02 -17.58
N GLY A 28 -40.85 -16.18 -18.60
CA GLY A 28 -40.03 -14.97 -18.56
C GLY A 28 -40.43 -13.91 -17.52
N ILE A 29 -40.13 -14.19 -16.26
CA ILE A 29 -39.96 -13.21 -15.20
C ILE A 29 -38.46 -12.93 -15.22
N ALA A 30 -38.05 -11.72 -15.63
CA ALA A 30 -36.71 -11.24 -15.31
C ALA A 30 -36.55 -11.43 -13.80
N ALA A 31 -35.67 -12.34 -13.38
CA ALA A 31 -35.52 -12.64 -11.96
C ALA A 31 -35.26 -11.32 -11.24
N GLU A 32 -36.21 -10.88 -10.40
CA GLU A 32 -36.07 -9.61 -9.70
C GLU A 32 -34.78 -9.67 -8.89
N LEU A 33 -33.91 -8.67 -9.11
CA LEU A 33 -32.65 -8.58 -8.38
C LEU A 33 -32.94 -8.63 -6.88
N ARG A 34 -32.14 -9.42 -6.15
CA ARG A 34 -32.21 -9.40 -4.70
C ARG A 34 -32.06 -7.95 -4.25
N PRO A 35 -32.99 -7.40 -3.44
CA PRO A 35 -32.85 -6.03 -2.97
C PRO A 35 -31.59 -5.91 -2.12
N LEU A 36 -30.75 -4.94 -2.49
CA LEU A 36 -29.52 -4.60 -1.77
C LEU A 36 -29.67 -3.28 -1.02
N PRO A 37 -28.92 -3.10 0.08
CA PRO A 37 -28.94 -1.86 0.88
C PRO A 37 -28.82 -0.60 0.01
N ARG A 38 -29.58 0.42 0.40
CA ARG A 38 -29.53 1.78 -0.16
C ARG A 38 -28.99 2.74 0.90
N PRO A 39 -28.53 3.96 0.52
CA PRO A 39 -28.22 5.01 1.49
C PRO A 39 -29.38 5.20 2.47
N ALA A 40 -29.07 5.27 3.76
CA ALA A 40 -30.09 5.48 4.80
C ALA A 40 -30.47 6.95 4.92
N ASN A 41 -29.56 7.85 4.58
CA ASN A 41 -29.79 9.29 4.53
C ASN A 41 -29.29 9.87 3.20
N ASP A 42 -30.21 10.31 2.36
CA ASP A 42 -29.89 10.84 1.02
C ASP A 42 -29.13 12.16 1.03
N THR A 43 -29.07 12.87 2.16
CA THR A 43 -28.29 14.12 2.30
C THR A 43 -26.82 13.89 2.62
N LEU A 44 -26.42 12.68 3.01
CA LEU A 44 -25.03 12.33 3.30
C LEU A 44 -24.36 11.71 2.07
N GLY A 45 -23.04 11.86 1.98
CA GLY A 45 -22.22 11.08 1.05
C GLY A 45 -22.25 9.59 1.40
N SER A 46 -21.85 8.75 0.45
CA SER A 46 -21.85 7.30 0.60
C SER A 46 -20.49 6.69 0.32
N LEU A 47 -20.07 5.77 1.19
CA LEU A 47 -19.12 4.73 0.84
C LEU A 47 -19.91 3.51 0.36
N VAL A 48 -19.88 3.29 -0.95
CA VAL A 48 -20.48 2.12 -1.59
C VAL A 48 -19.43 1.02 -1.72
N ILE A 49 -19.80 -0.21 -1.36
CA ILE A 49 -18.90 -1.36 -1.42
C ILE A 49 -19.48 -2.39 -2.39
N ILE A 50 -18.69 -2.85 -3.35
CA ILE A 50 -19.07 -3.92 -4.27
C ILE A 50 -18.06 -5.06 -4.19
N GLY A 51 -18.55 -6.29 -4.41
CA GLY A 51 -17.70 -7.47 -4.29
C GLY A 51 -18.47 -8.77 -4.17
N ASP A 52 -17.77 -9.80 -3.70
CA ASP A 52 -18.23 -11.18 -3.62
C ASP A 52 -18.68 -11.62 -2.21
N SER A 53 -18.70 -12.94 -1.94
CA SER A 53 -19.10 -13.51 -0.64
C SER A 53 -18.17 -13.17 0.51
N THR A 54 -16.92 -12.78 0.24
CA THR A 54 -15.96 -12.31 1.26
C THR A 54 -16.16 -10.84 1.65
N VAL A 55 -17.06 -10.15 0.94
CA VAL A 55 -17.38 -8.72 1.16
C VAL A 55 -18.82 -8.55 1.63
N ARG A 56 -19.76 -9.35 1.12
CA ARG A 56 -21.22 -9.20 1.31
C ARG A 56 -21.67 -9.03 2.76
N ASN A 57 -22.84 -8.42 2.88
CA ASN A 57 -23.62 -8.48 4.11
C ASN A 57 -24.13 -9.89 4.41
N GLY A 58 -24.20 -10.21 5.69
CA GLY A 58 -24.96 -11.35 6.18
C GLY A 58 -26.47 -11.13 5.99
N ASP A 59 -27.25 -12.16 6.29
CA ASP A 59 -28.71 -12.09 6.48
C ASP A 59 -29.09 -11.71 7.93
N GLY A 60 -28.16 -11.10 8.67
CA GLY A 60 -28.28 -10.84 10.12
C GLY A 60 -27.87 -12.01 11.01
N GLN A 61 -27.75 -13.23 10.48
CA GLN A 61 -27.13 -14.37 11.18
C GLN A 61 -25.84 -14.87 10.50
N GLY A 62 -25.59 -14.41 9.27
CA GLY A 62 -24.49 -14.86 8.44
C GLY A 62 -24.70 -16.32 8.07
N GLY A 63 -25.55 -16.61 7.08
CA GLY A 63 -25.85 -17.98 6.64
C GLY A 63 -24.61 -18.90 6.67
N ASN A 64 -24.71 -20.01 7.41
CA ASN A 64 -23.63 -20.96 7.70
C ASN A 64 -22.40 -20.38 8.45
N GLY A 65 -22.60 -19.33 9.25
CA GLY A 65 -21.55 -18.65 10.00
C GLY A 65 -20.64 -17.73 9.16
N GLN A 66 -20.97 -17.49 7.89
CA GLN A 66 -20.11 -16.77 6.95
C GLN A 66 -20.40 -15.26 6.95
N TRP A 67 -19.34 -14.46 7.11
CA TRP A 67 -19.42 -13.00 7.11
C TRP A 67 -18.40 -12.41 6.15
N GLY A 68 -18.84 -11.47 5.32
CA GLY A 68 -17.95 -10.64 4.53
C GLY A 68 -17.50 -9.41 5.32
N TRP A 69 -16.32 -8.89 5.02
CA TRP A 69 -15.75 -7.75 5.78
C TRP A 69 -16.53 -6.45 5.59
N GLY A 70 -17.30 -6.30 4.51
CA GLY A 70 -18.08 -5.09 4.26
C GLY A 70 -19.18 -4.86 5.30
N GLU A 71 -19.65 -5.91 5.97
CA GLU A 71 -20.63 -5.79 7.06
C GLU A 71 -20.04 -5.11 8.31
N PRO A 72 -19.01 -5.67 8.99
CA PRO A 72 -18.44 -5.02 10.16
C PRO A 72 -17.71 -3.71 9.83
N LEU A 73 -17.40 -3.42 8.56
CA LEU A 73 -16.83 -2.12 8.17
C LEU A 73 -17.73 -0.95 8.57
N ALA A 74 -19.05 -1.09 8.44
CA ALA A 74 -19.99 -0.02 8.80
C ALA A 74 -19.86 0.40 10.27
N GLU A 75 -19.45 -0.50 11.16
CA GLU A 75 -19.22 -0.20 12.58
C GLU A 75 -18.00 0.72 12.83
N LEU A 76 -17.16 0.99 11.82
CA LEU A 76 -15.94 1.78 11.93
C LEU A 76 -16.12 3.22 11.44
N PHE A 77 -17.27 3.54 10.84
CA PHE A 77 -17.62 4.87 10.37
C PHE A 77 -18.65 5.57 11.28
N ASP A 78 -18.66 6.89 11.23
CA ASP A 78 -19.67 7.73 11.91
C ASP A 78 -20.91 7.83 11.01
N SER A 79 -21.96 7.10 11.38
CA SER A 79 -23.21 7.05 10.61
C SER A 79 -23.97 8.37 10.55
N SER A 80 -23.59 9.37 11.36
CA SER A 80 -24.12 10.74 11.24
C SER A 80 -23.46 11.54 10.11
N LYS A 81 -22.34 11.05 9.57
CA LYS A 81 -21.53 11.73 8.53
C LYS A 81 -21.56 11.01 7.19
N LEU A 82 -21.56 9.67 7.19
CA LEU A 82 -21.44 8.84 5.99
C LEU A 82 -22.49 7.72 5.97
N ASN A 83 -23.03 7.43 4.79
CA ASN A 83 -23.68 6.15 4.53
C ASN A 83 -22.62 5.09 4.20
N VAL A 84 -22.60 3.94 4.88
CA VAL A 84 -21.85 2.77 4.43
C VAL A 84 -22.82 1.79 3.78
N VAL A 85 -22.73 1.64 2.45
CA VAL A 85 -23.70 0.92 1.63
C VAL A 85 -23.04 -0.30 1.00
N ASN A 86 -23.07 -1.43 1.70
CA ASN A 86 -22.53 -2.68 1.19
C ASN A 86 -23.50 -3.33 0.19
N ARG A 87 -23.08 -3.35 -1.08
CA ARG A 87 -23.82 -3.90 -2.21
C ARG A 87 -23.10 -5.10 -2.84
N ALA A 88 -22.18 -5.73 -2.11
CA ALA A 88 -21.55 -6.97 -2.53
C ALA A 88 -22.55 -8.15 -2.48
N VAL A 89 -22.40 -9.09 -3.41
CA VAL A 89 -23.31 -10.23 -3.58
C VAL A 89 -22.53 -11.53 -3.57
N GLY A 90 -22.91 -12.43 -2.67
CA GLY A 90 -22.26 -13.73 -2.54
C GLY A 90 -22.39 -14.57 -3.79
N GLY A 91 -21.29 -15.22 -4.17
CA GLY A 91 -21.24 -16.13 -5.31
C GLY A 91 -21.05 -15.46 -6.67
N LEU A 92 -21.08 -14.14 -6.76
CA LEU A 92 -20.82 -13.41 -8.01
C LEU A 92 -19.33 -13.09 -8.18
N SER A 93 -18.89 -13.08 -9.43
CA SER A 93 -17.62 -12.56 -9.93
C SER A 93 -17.77 -11.11 -10.37
N SER A 94 -16.67 -10.45 -10.74
CA SER A 94 -16.73 -9.13 -11.37
C SER A 94 -17.63 -9.16 -12.61
N ARG A 95 -17.54 -10.19 -13.46
CA ARG A 95 -18.45 -10.40 -14.60
C ARG A 95 -19.90 -10.54 -14.21
N THR A 96 -20.22 -11.51 -13.36
CA THR A 96 -21.63 -11.85 -13.08
C THR A 96 -22.33 -10.80 -12.23
N TYR A 97 -21.58 -9.96 -11.51
CA TYR A 97 -22.10 -8.76 -10.88
C TYR A 97 -22.60 -7.73 -11.92
N ALA A 98 -21.86 -7.55 -13.03
CA ALA A 98 -22.28 -6.69 -14.13
C ALA A 98 -23.45 -7.31 -14.91
N THR A 99 -23.31 -8.57 -15.36
CA THR A 99 -24.29 -9.18 -16.26
C THR A 99 -25.63 -9.49 -15.58
N ALA A 100 -25.64 -9.70 -14.26
CA ALA A 100 -26.88 -9.78 -13.50
C ALA A 100 -27.56 -8.41 -13.27
N GLY A 101 -26.93 -7.28 -13.63
CA GLY A 101 -27.50 -5.94 -13.46
C GLY A 101 -27.29 -5.31 -12.08
N TYR A 102 -26.53 -5.95 -11.18
CA TYR A 102 -26.23 -5.35 -9.87
C TYR A 102 -25.35 -4.11 -10.01
N TRP A 103 -24.42 -4.08 -10.97
CA TRP A 103 -23.63 -2.87 -11.23
C TRP A 103 -24.50 -1.71 -11.70
N ASP A 104 -25.41 -1.91 -12.66
CA ASP A 104 -26.29 -0.84 -13.13
C ASP A 104 -27.18 -0.31 -12.00
N ALA A 105 -27.72 -1.21 -11.17
CA ALA A 105 -28.49 -0.82 -9.99
C ALA A 105 -27.65 -0.06 -8.95
N THR A 106 -26.35 -0.37 -8.82
CA THR A 106 -25.42 0.34 -7.92
C THR A 106 -25.02 1.70 -8.49
N LYS A 107 -24.65 1.76 -9.77
CA LYS A 107 -24.28 2.97 -10.50
C LYS A 107 -25.39 4.02 -10.49
N ALA A 108 -26.65 3.58 -10.54
CA ALA A 108 -27.81 4.46 -10.46
C ALA A 108 -27.95 5.18 -9.10
N LEU A 109 -27.29 4.72 -8.05
CA LEU A 109 -27.31 5.33 -6.72
C LEU A 109 -26.16 6.33 -6.49
N LEU A 110 -25.10 6.27 -7.31
CA LEU A 110 -23.89 7.04 -7.11
C LEU A 110 -24.14 8.53 -7.34
N LYS A 111 -23.62 9.35 -6.42
CA LYS A 111 -23.63 10.82 -6.47
C LYS A 111 -22.19 11.35 -6.53
N PRO A 112 -21.98 12.57 -7.05
CA PRO A 112 -20.69 13.24 -6.95
C PRO A 112 -20.18 13.30 -5.51
N GLY A 113 -18.93 12.90 -5.30
CA GLY A 113 -18.33 12.84 -3.97
C GLY A 113 -18.44 11.48 -3.25
N ASP A 114 -19.30 10.57 -3.70
CA ASP A 114 -19.35 9.21 -3.16
C ASP A 114 -18.02 8.47 -3.40
N PHE A 115 -17.73 7.46 -2.58
CA PHE A 115 -16.61 6.54 -2.78
C PHE A 115 -17.12 5.15 -3.15
N VAL A 116 -16.39 4.43 -3.99
CA VAL A 116 -16.71 3.04 -4.37
C VAL A 116 -15.51 2.13 -4.15
N ILE A 117 -15.55 1.28 -3.12
CA ILE A 117 -14.54 0.23 -2.94
C ILE A 117 -15.00 -1.03 -3.66
N MET A 118 -14.15 -1.58 -4.53
CA MET A 118 -14.43 -2.78 -5.31
C MET A 118 -13.43 -3.91 -5.01
N GLN A 119 -13.94 -5.08 -4.61
CA GLN A 119 -13.12 -6.25 -4.33
C GLN A 119 -13.72 -7.53 -4.95
N PHE A 120 -13.06 -8.04 -5.98
CA PHE A 120 -13.43 -9.27 -6.70
C PHE A 120 -12.21 -10.16 -6.94
N GLY A 121 -12.41 -11.41 -7.37
CA GLY A 121 -11.33 -12.32 -7.72
C GLY A 121 -11.60 -13.78 -7.35
N HIS A 122 -12.29 -14.06 -6.23
CA HIS A 122 -12.50 -15.43 -5.78
C HIS A 122 -13.35 -16.26 -6.74
N ASN A 123 -14.40 -15.64 -7.27
CA ASN A 123 -15.36 -16.29 -8.17
C ASN A 123 -14.96 -16.14 -9.63
N ASP A 124 -14.20 -15.09 -9.96
CA ASP A 124 -13.59 -14.83 -11.26
C ASP A 124 -12.65 -15.97 -11.68
N ALA A 125 -12.00 -16.62 -10.70
CA ALA A 125 -11.17 -17.82 -10.88
C ALA A 125 -11.95 -19.10 -11.26
N SER A 126 -13.29 -19.06 -11.33
CA SER A 126 -14.10 -20.22 -11.75
C SER A 126 -13.96 -20.44 -13.26
N PRO A 127 -14.40 -21.60 -13.80
CA PRO A 127 -14.54 -21.75 -15.24
C PRO A 127 -15.41 -20.64 -15.86
N ILE A 128 -14.99 -20.16 -17.03
CA ILE A 128 -15.72 -19.14 -17.81
C ILE A 128 -17.14 -19.62 -18.12
N ASN A 129 -17.29 -20.90 -18.45
CA ASN A 129 -18.55 -21.50 -18.85
C ASN A 129 -18.63 -22.96 -18.37
N ASP A 130 -19.56 -23.26 -17.47
CA ASP A 130 -19.83 -24.59 -16.94
C ASP A 130 -21.34 -24.74 -16.67
N GLU A 131 -21.80 -25.94 -16.34
CA GLU A 131 -23.24 -26.22 -16.16
C GLU A 131 -23.76 -25.85 -14.75
N HIS A 132 -22.94 -25.24 -13.89
CA HIS A 132 -23.25 -25.08 -12.47
C HIS A 132 -23.21 -23.64 -11.99
N ARG A 133 -22.23 -22.86 -12.44
CA ARG A 133 -21.97 -21.47 -12.03
C ARG A 133 -21.70 -20.53 -13.20
N ALA A 134 -20.98 -20.96 -14.24
CA ALA A 134 -20.67 -20.19 -15.46
C ALA A 134 -20.26 -18.72 -15.20
N ARG A 135 -19.36 -18.50 -14.24
CA ARG A 135 -19.10 -17.16 -13.67
C ARG A 135 -17.66 -16.66 -13.81
N GLY A 136 -16.77 -17.46 -14.38
CA GLY A 136 -15.37 -17.09 -14.54
C GLY A 136 -15.16 -15.88 -15.46
N THR A 137 -13.99 -15.26 -15.34
CA THR A 137 -13.48 -14.24 -16.28
C THR A 137 -12.30 -14.78 -17.07
N ILE A 138 -11.96 -14.12 -18.18
CA ILE A 138 -10.66 -14.38 -18.84
C ILE A 138 -9.54 -13.90 -17.90
N PRO A 139 -8.50 -14.72 -17.63
CA PRO A 139 -7.35 -14.30 -16.82
C PRO A 139 -6.62 -13.09 -17.40
N GLY A 140 -6.18 -12.17 -16.55
CA GLY A 140 -5.35 -11.03 -16.94
C GLY A 140 -6.07 -9.68 -16.96
N VAL A 141 -5.38 -8.68 -17.49
CA VAL A 141 -5.79 -7.27 -17.49
C VAL A 141 -5.95 -6.67 -18.89
N GLY A 142 -5.77 -7.43 -19.96
CA GLY A 142 -5.92 -6.91 -21.33
C GLY A 142 -7.38 -6.70 -21.74
N ASP A 143 -7.62 -6.38 -23.00
CA ASP A 143 -8.96 -6.14 -23.56
C ASP A 143 -9.53 -7.36 -24.29
N GLU A 144 -8.96 -8.55 -24.06
CA GLU A 144 -9.41 -9.79 -24.65
C GLU A 144 -10.86 -10.12 -24.26
N PHE A 145 -11.57 -10.76 -25.19
CA PHE A 145 -12.92 -11.23 -24.97
C PHE A 145 -13.17 -12.57 -25.67
N GLU A 146 -14.18 -13.30 -25.18
CA GLU A 146 -14.68 -14.54 -25.74
C GLU A 146 -16.21 -14.49 -25.83
N GLU A 147 -16.77 -14.87 -26.98
CA GLU A 147 -18.22 -15.06 -27.10
C GLU A 147 -18.59 -16.49 -26.71
N ILE A 148 -19.50 -16.63 -25.74
CA ILE A 148 -19.99 -17.94 -25.29
C ILE A 148 -21.50 -18.05 -25.46
N VAL A 149 -21.99 -19.29 -25.53
CA VAL A 149 -23.38 -19.59 -25.13
C VAL A 149 -23.31 -20.06 -23.67
N ASN A 150 -23.86 -19.26 -22.76
CA ASN A 150 -23.84 -19.55 -21.34
C ASN A 150 -24.61 -20.85 -21.07
N ARG A 151 -23.94 -21.86 -20.50
CA ARG A 151 -24.51 -23.20 -20.31
C ARG A 151 -25.62 -23.25 -19.26
N ILE A 152 -25.81 -22.19 -18.48
CA ILE A 152 -26.88 -22.09 -17.48
C ILE A 152 -28.10 -21.37 -18.06
N SER A 153 -27.91 -20.18 -18.65
CA SER A 153 -29.04 -19.41 -19.19
C SER A 153 -29.44 -19.81 -20.61
N GLY A 154 -28.52 -20.42 -21.38
CA GLY A 154 -28.69 -20.69 -22.81
C GLY A 154 -28.51 -19.46 -23.69
N GLU A 155 -28.15 -18.30 -23.11
CA GLU A 155 -28.03 -17.04 -23.83
C GLU A 155 -26.61 -16.80 -24.36
N LYS A 156 -26.49 -16.00 -25.43
CA LYS A 156 -25.19 -15.53 -25.91
C LYS A 156 -24.65 -14.44 -24.99
N GLU A 157 -23.38 -14.53 -24.64
CA GLU A 157 -22.72 -13.61 -23.72
C GLU A 157 -21.28 -13.35 -24.17
N THR A 158 -20.84 -12.09 -24.09
CA THR A 158 -19.43 -11.71 -24.31
C THR A 158 -18.72 -11.65 -22.95
N VAL A 159 -17.66 -12.43 -22.81
CA VAL A 159 -16.86 -12.55 -21.60
C VAL A 159 -15.56 -11.79 -21.79
N HIS A 160 -15.30 -10.79 -20.95
CA HIS A 160 -14.03 -10.06 -20.95
C HIS A 160 -13.03 -10.56 -19.89
N THR A 161 -11.83 -9.99 -19.90
CA THR A 161 -10.84 -10.18 -18.83
C THR A 161 -11.30 -9.63 -17.48
N TYR A 162 -10.72 -10.14 -16.39
CA TYR A 162 -10.90 -9.58 -15.05
C TYR A 162 -10.62 -8.07 -15.02
N GLY A 163 -9.49 -7.65 -15.59
CA GLY A 163 -9.12 -6.24 -15.58
C GLY A 163 -10.07 -5.35 -16.37
N TRP A 164 -10.65 -5.84 -17.47
CA TRP A 164 -11.66 -5.11 -18.23
C TRP A 164 -12.90 -4.78 -17.37
N TYR A 165 -13.40 -5.75 -16.58
CA TYR A 165 -14.56 -5.50 -15.71
C TYR A 165 -14.25 -4.50 -14.60
N LEU A 166 -13.06 -4.57 -14.00
CA LEU A 166 -12.63 -3.57 -13.02
C LEU A 166 -12.52 -2.17 -13.63
N ARG A 167 -11.89 -2.04 -14.81
CA ARG A 167 -11.82 -0.76 -15.55
C ARG A 167 -13.21 -0.21 -15.87
N LYS A 168 -14.15 -1.05 -16.27
CA LYS A 168 -15.55 -0.67 -16.49
C LYS A 168 -16.16 -0.02 -15.24
N TYR A 169 -15.99 -0.65 -14.07
CA TYR A 169 -16.53 -0.11 -12.81
C TYR A 169 -15.87 1.21 -12.41
N ILE A 170 -14.55 1.30 -12.56
CA ILE A 170 -13.79 2.51 -12.26
C ILE A 170 -14.26 3.68 -13.14
N ARG A 171 -14.31 3.48 -14.47
CA ARG A 171 -14.71 4.51 -15.43
C ARG A 171 -16.13 4.96 -15.20
N GLU A 172 -17.07 4.03 -15.05
CA GLU A 172 -18.48 4.37 -14.86
C GLU A 172 -18.77 4.98 -13.46
N ALA A 173 -17.97 4.67 -12.44
CA ALA A 173 -18.03 5.38 -11.16
C ALA A 173 -17.56 6.83 -11.31
N ARG A 174 -16.45 7.07 -12.02
CA ARG A 174 -15.93 8.41 -12.31
C ARG A 174 -16.91 9.25 -13.12
N GLU A 175 -17.58 8.65 -14.10
CA GLU A 175 -18.64 9.30 -14.88
C GLU A 175 -19.81 9.80 -14.01
N ARG A 176 -20.03 9.19 -12.85
CA ARG A 176 -21.00 9.62 -11.84
C ARG A 176 -20.45 10.62 -10.82
N GLY A 177 -19.18 11.02 -10.96
CA GLY A 177 -18.47 11.90 -10.03
C GLY A 177 -18.05 11.20 -8.72
N ALA A 178 -18.10 9.87 -8.67
CA ALA A 178 -17.65 9.11 -7.52
C ALA A 178 -16.14 8.81 -7.60
N HIS A 179 -15.54 8.50 -6.44
CA HIS A 179 -14.13 8.18 -6.25
C HIS A 179 -13.97 6.66 -6.11
N PRO A 180 -13.61 5.94 -7.21
CA PRO A 180 -13.37 4.51 -7.15
C PRO A 180 -12.08 4.18 -6.39
N VAL A 181 -12.08 3.02 -5.72
CA VAL A 181 -10.96 2.44 -4.98
C VAL A 181 -10.90 0.94 -5.31
N ALA A 182 -9.79 0.49 -5.87
CA ALA A 182 -9.54 -0.92 -6.11
C ALA A 182 -9.05 -1.60 -4.82
N CYS A 183 -9.48 -2.84 -4.59
CA CYS A 183 -9.10 -3.61 -3.42
C CYS A 183 -8.87 -5.07 -3.84
N SER A 184 -7.68 -5.60 -3.55
CA SER A 184 -7.37 -7.00 -3.85
C SER A 184 -8.24 -7.97 -3.02
N PRO A 185 -8.54 -9.18 -3.52
CA PRO A 185 -9.29 -10.17 -2.75
C PRO A 185 -8.52 -10.59 -1.48
N VAL A 186 -9.24 -10.78 -0.37
CA VAL A 186 -8.66 -11.38 0.86
C VAL A 186 -7.95 -12.71 0.56
N PRO A 187 -6.89 -13.09 1.30
CA PRO A 187 -6.23 -14.37 1.07
C PRO A 187 -7.10 -15.52 1.58
N ARG A 188 -7.04 -16.67 0.89
CA ARG A 188 -7.55 -17.94 1.43
C ARG A 188 -6.58 -18.45 2.49
N LYS A 189 -7.05 -19.20 3.50
CA LYS A 189 -6.19 -19.84 4.52
C LYS A 189 -5.42 -21.07 4.00
N LEU A 190 -4.80 -20.92 2.83
CA LEU A 190 -3.96 -21.93 2.19
C LEU A 190 -2.49 -21.65 2.57
N TRP A 191 -1.90 -22.55 3.34
CA TRP A 191 -0.56 -22.36 3.91
C TRP A 191 0.50 -23.13 3.11
N ASN A 192 1.67 -22.53 2.94
CA ASN A 192 2.91 -23.17 2.52
C ASN A 192 3.96 -22.96 3.61
N GLY A 193 4.22 -23.98 4.42
CA GLY A 193 4.94 -23.78 5.68
C GLY A 193 4.21 -22.78 6.56
N GLU A 194 4.92 -21.80 7.12
CA GLU A 194 4.34 -20.74 7.97
C GLU A 194 3.82 -19.52 7.18
N LYS A 195 3.81 -19.59 5.84
CA LYS A 195 3.36 -18.49 4.97
C LYS A 195 2.02 -18.78 4.32
N LEU A 196 1.14 -17.79 4.23
CA LEU A 196 -0.07 -17.87 3.43
C LEU A 196 0.26 -17.75 1.94
N LYS A 197 -0.47 -18.51 1.12
CA LYS A 197 -0.44 -18.33 -0.33
C LYS A 197 -1.14 -17.01 -0.68
N ARG A 198 -0.35 -16.03 -1.15
CA ARG A 198 -0.86 -14.80 -1.75
C ARG A 198 -1.38 -15.03 -3.16
N ALA A 199 -2.22 -14.12 -3.62
CA ALA A 199 -2.69 -14.03 -5.00
C ALA A 199 -1.79 -13.08 -5.85
N SER A 200 -0.52 -12.94 -5.46
CA SER A 200 0.45 -12.00 -6.04
C SER A 200 0.89 -12.33 -7.47
N ASP A 201 0.54 -13.50 -7.97
CA ASP A 201 0.73 -13.93 -9.35
C ASP A 201 -0.56 -13.88 -10.19
N ASN A 202 -1.69 -13.46 -9.60
CA ASN A 202 -3.01 -13.44 -10.26
C ASN A 202 -3.89 -12.27 -9.80
N TYR A 203 -5.10 -12.51 -9.30
CA TYR A 203 -6.14 -11.52 -9.03
C TYR A 203 -5.75 -10.37 -8.10
N ALA A 204 -4.84 -10.57 -7.13
CA ALA A 204 -4.34 -9.43 -6.34
C ALA A 204 -3.44 -8.54 -7.19
N ARG A 205 -2.52 -9.14 -7.96
CA ARG A 205 -1.68 -8.44 -8.92
C ARG A 205 -2.48 -7.77 -10.04
N TRP A 206 -3.47 -8.44 -10.62
CA TRP A 206 -4.29 -7.85 -11.68
C TRP A 206 -5.16 -6.70 -11.17
N ALA A 207 -5.66 -6.78 -9.92
CA ALA A 207 -6.36 -5.65 -9.30
C ALA A 207 -5.41 -4.46 -9.10
N GLN A 208 -4.17 -4.72 -8.69
CA GLN A 208 -3.12 -3.71 -8.58
C GLN A 208 -2.79 -3.06 -9.93
N GLU A 209 -2.50 -3.87 -10.96
CA GLU A 209 -2.17 -3.39 -12.32
C GLU A 209 -3.32 -2.55 -12.92
N VAL A 210 -4.57 -2.92 -12.67
CA VAL A 210 -5.72 -2.09 -13.06
C VAL A 210 -5.76 -0.79 -12.27
N ALA A 211 -5.51 -0.83 -10.97
CA ALA A 211 -5.54 0.38 -10.14
C ALA A 211 -4.46 1.38 -10.55
N GLU A 212 -3.25 0.88 -10.85
CA GLU A 212 -2.13 1.66 -11.38
C GLU A 212 -2.47 2.25 -12.75
N SER A 213 -2.95 1.43 -13.70
CA SER A 213 -3.27 1.91 -15.05
C SER A 213 -4.42 2.90 -15.11
N GLU A 214 -5.39 2.80 -14.20
CA GLU A 214 -6.50 3.73 -14.11
C GLU A 214 -6.24 4.86 -13.10
N GLU A 215 -5.07 4.92 -12.44
CA GLU A 215 -4.72 5.96 -11.45
C GLU A 215 -5.78 6.08 -10.33
N VAL A 216 -6.18 4.95 -9.74
CA VAL A 216 -7.12 4.89 -8.60
C VAL A 216 -6.45 4.29 -7.37
N PRO A 217 -6.96 4.53 -6.14
CA PRO A 217 -6.34 4.02 -4.95
C PRO A 217 -6.42 2.50 -4.89
N PHE A 218 -5.37 1.86 -4.39
CA PHE A 218 -5.31 0.42 -4.25
C PHE A 218 -5.01 -0.02 -2.82
N ILE A 219 -5.91 -0.84 -2.27
CA ILE A 219 -5.70 -1.54 -1.01
C ILE A 219 -5.23 -2.97 -1.34
N ASP A 220 -3.96 -3.29 -1.06
CA ASP A 220 -3.46 -4.67 -1.12
C ASP A 220 -3.92 -5.48 0.10
N LEU A 221 -5.23 -5.61 0.22
CA LEU A 221 -5.88 -6.35 1.28
C LEU A 221 -5.41 -7.82 1.33
N ASN A 222 -5.01 -8.41 0.20
CA ASN A 222 -4.46 -9.76 0.13
C ASN A 222 -3.19 -9.88 0.99
N GLU A 223 -2.21 -9.01 0.75
CA GLU A 223 -0.95 -9.02 1.48
C GLU A 223 -1.14 -8.55 2.93
N MET A 224 -1.90 -7.46 3.15
CA MET A 224 -2.13 -6.92 4.49
C MET A 224 -2.75 -7.97 5.43
N ILE A 225 -3.73 -8.75 4.95
CA ILE A 225 -4.33 -9.82 5.75
C ILE A 225 -3.39 -11.01 5.86
N ALA A 226 -2.64 -11.37 4.80
CA ALA A 226 -1.70 -12.47 4.85
C ALA A 226 -0.65 -12.26 5.95
N VAL A 227 -0.08 -11.06 6.04
CA VAL A 227 0.87 -10.67 7.11
C VAL A 227 0.23 -10.82 8.49
N ARG A 228 -0.99 -10.32 8.68
CA ARG A 228 -1.72 -10.44 9.95
C ARG A 228 -1.99 -11.90 10.34
N TYR A 229 -2.43 -12.71 9.39
CA TYR A 229 -2.71 -14.12 9.62
C TYR A 229 -1.44 -14.90 9.96
N GLU A 230 -0.33 -14.60 9.29
CA GLU A 230 0.98 -15.19 9.62
C GLU A 230 1.45 -14.85 11.02
N ALA A 231 1.29 -13.59 11.45
CA ALA A 231 1.63 -13.17 12.80
C ALA A 231 0.76 -13.86 13.88
N LEU A 232 -0.49 -14.18 13.56
CA LEU A 232 -1.38 -14.94 14.45
C LEU A 232 -1.05 -16.43 14.49
N GLY A 233 -0.53 -16.97 13.38
CA GLY A 233 -0.28 -18.40 13.20
C GLY A 233 -1.53 -19.21 12.86
N LYS A 234 -1.31 -20.40 12.27
CA LYS A 234 -2.35 -21.30 11.71
C LYS A 234 -3.50 -21.57 12.65
N GLU A 235 -3.20 -21.94 13.90
CA GLU A 235 -4.21 -22.36 14.88
C GLU A 235 -5.22 -21.24 15.17
N LYS A 236 -4.74 -20.01 15.39
CA LYS A 236 -5.62 -18.86 15.64
C LYS A 236 -6.41 -18.48 14.40
N VAL A 237 -5.78 -18.52 13.23
CA VAL A 237 -6.42 -18.20 11.95
C VAL A 237 -7.55 -19.18 11.62
N GLU A 238 -7.44 -20.45 12.03
CA GLU A 238 -8.50 -21.44 11.79
C GLU A 238 -9.85 -20.97 12.34
N SER A 239 -9.86 -20.36 13.52
CA SER A 239 -11.07 -19.81 14.18
C SER A 239 -11.66 -18.56 13.49
N LEU A 240 -10.91 -17.93 12.59
CA LEU A 240 -11.33 -16.75 11.83
C LEU A 240 -12.11 -17.13 10.56
N PHE A 241 -12.25 -18.42 10.27
CA PHE A 241 -12.96 -18.93 9.11
C PHE A 241 -14.17 -19.76 9.51
N ALA A 242 -15.22 -19.68 8.69
CA ALA A 242 -16.45 -20.45 8.82
C ALA A 242 -16.48 -21.67 7.88
N ASP A 243 -15.45 -21.80 7.03
CA ASP A 243 -15.26 -22.96 6.17
C ASP A 243 -13.78 -23.36 6.09
N GLU A 244 -13.49 -24.34 5.23
CA GLU A 244 -12.15 -24.91 5.09
C GLU A 244 -11.11 -23.92 4.54
N HIS A 245 -11.49 -22.88 3.78
CA HIS A 245 -10.49 -22.12 3.03
C HIS A 245 -10.78 -20.63 2.81
N THR A 246 -12.03 -20.20 2.59
CA THR A 246 -12.34 -18.93 1.92
C THR A 246 -13.24 -18.01 2.73
N HIS A 247 -14.29 -18.52 3.36
CA HIS A 247 -15.29 -17.66 4.00
C HIS A 247 -14.93 -17.43 5.47
N THR A 248 -14.82 -16.15 5.86
CA THR A 248 -14.52 -15.76 7.23
C THR A 248 -15.71 -15.91 8.16
N SER A 249 -15.43 -16.19 9.44
CA SER A 249 -16.39 -15.99 10.54
C SER A 249 -16.55 -14.49 10.83
N LEU A 250 -17.45 -14.10 11.73
CA LEU A 250 -17.62 -12.68 12.11
C LEU A 250 -16.32 -12.07 12.68
N SER A 251 -15.54 -12.84 13.45
CA SER A 251 -14.26 -12.37 13.97
C SER A 251 -13.24 -12.17 12.85
N GLY A 252 -13.16 -13.08 11.88
CA GLY A 252 -12.31 -12.92 10.70
C GLY A 252 -12.74 -11.73 9.83
N ALA A 253 -14.04 -11.55 9.61
CA ALA A 253 -14.59 -10.42 8.87
C ALA A 253 -14.26 -9.08 9.55
N ARG A 254 -14.30 -9.01 10.89
CA ARG A 254 -13.88 -7.83 11.66
C ARG A 254 -12.40 -7.52 11.51
N LEU A 255 -11.54 -8.54 11.55
CA LEU A 255 -10.11 -8.36 11.31
C LEU A 255 -9.87 -7.82 9.89
N ASN A 256 -10.53 -8.39 8.89
CA ASN A 256 -10.41 -7.97 7.50
C ASN A 256 -10.95 -6.55 7.28
N ALA A 257 -12.06 -6.19 7.92
CA ALA A 257 -12.59 -4.82 7.89
C ALA A 257 -11.63 -3.81 8.53
N ALA A 258 -10.97 -4.21 9.63
CA ALA A 258 -9.93 -3.39 10.23
C ALA A 258 -8.72 -3.25 9.29
N SER A 259 -8.36 -4.27 8.52
CA SER A 259 -7.32 -4.17 7.49
C SER A 259 -7.72 -3.21 6.35
N VAL A 260 -9.00 -3.19 5.96
CA VAL A 260 -9.50 -2.19 4.99
C VAL A 260 -9.38 -0.78 5.54
N VAL A 261 -9.78 -0.52 6.79
CA VAL A 261 -9.61 0.81 7.41
C VAL A 261 -8.13 1.17 7.54
N ALA A 262 -7.25 0.24 7.91
CA ALA A 262 -5.81 0.48 7.89
C ALA A 262 -5.31 0.85 6.48
N GLY A 263 -5.87 0.22 5.44
CA GLY A 263 -5.64 0.56 4.04
C GLY A 263 -6.07 2.00 3.72
N LEU A 264 -7.31 2.36 4.06
CA LEU A 264 -7.86 3.71 3.86
C LEU A 264 -7.05 4.80 4.58
N LEU A 265 -6.63 4.52 5.82
CA LEU A 265 -5.75 5.39 6.61
C LEU A 265 -4.39 5.57 5.92
N THR A 266 -3.82 4.49 5.40
CA THR A 266 -2.54 4.53 4.69
C THR A 266 -2.64 5.26 3.35
N LEU A 267 -3.77 5.12 2.65
CA LEU A 267 -4.06 5.84 1.40
C LEU A 267 -4.29 7.34 1.60
N ARG A 268 -4.54 7.80 2.83
CA ARG A 268 -4.97 9.18 3.13
C ARG A 268 -6.19 9.63 2.32
N LEU A 269 -7.18 8.76 2.20
CA LEU A 269 -8.46 9.16 1.57
C LEU A 269 -9.23 10.04 2.56
N ASP A 270 -8.84 11.31 2.70
CA ASP A 270 -9.34 12.23 3.74
C ASP A 270 -10.87 12.36 3.74
N GLY A 271 -11.49 12.28 2.55
CA GLY A 271 -12.95 12.24 2.40
C GLY A 271 -13.62 11.05 3.10
N LEU A 272 -12.92 9.93 3.30
CA LEU A 272 -13.36 8.77 4.07
C LEU A 272 -12.78 8.77 5.50
N VAL A 273 -11.49 9.06 5.66
CA VAL A 273 -10.79 8.99 6.95
C VAL A 273 -11.40 9.97 7.96
N SER A 274 -11.77 11.18 7.53
CA SER A 274 -12.44 12.17 8.38
C SER A 274 -13.82 11.72 8.89
N GLN A 275 -14.40 10.71 8.26
CA GLN A 275 -15.72 10.16 8.56
C GLN A 275 -15.66 8.88 9.42
N LEU A 276 -14.47 8.41 9.78
CA LEU A 276 -14.31 7.32 10.75
C LEU A 276 -14.89 7.73 12.12
N ASN A 277 -15.41 6.77 12.87
CA ASN A 277 -15.78 7.00 14.27
C ASN A 277 -14.56 6.79 15.19
N LYS A 278 -14.78 6.81 16.52
CA LYS A 278 -13.70 6.60 17.48
C LYS A 278 -12.98 5.25 17.28
N ARG A 279 -13.72 4.16 17.08
CA ARG A 279 -13.15 2.81 16.87
C ARG A 279 -12.36 2.74 15.56
N GLY A 280 -12.88 3.34 14.48
CA GLY A 280 -12.19 3.39 13.19
C GLY A 280 -10.85 4.14 13.27
N ARG A 281 -10.80 5.27 13.99
CA ARG A 281 -9.57 6.06 14.20
C ARG A 281 -8.56 5.40 15.15
N GLU A 282 -9.01 4.48 15.99
CA GLU A 282 -8.15 3.73 16.92
C GLU A 282 -7.48 2.52 16.26
N ILE A 283 -7.88 2.15 15.04
CA ILE A 283 -7.17 1.15 14.25
C ILE A 283 -5.80 1.73 13.89
N GLU A 284 -4.76 1.10 14.43
CA GLU A 284 -3.38 1.48 14.13
C GLU A 284 -3.11 1.35 12.63
N SER A 285 -2.35 2.29 12.06
CA SER A 285 -1.74 2.14 10.73
C SER A 285 -0.68 1.04 10.69
N ALA A 286 -0.57 0.20 11.73
CA ALA A 286 0.49 -0.77 11.98
C ALA A 286 0.58 -1.91 10.94
N ASP A 287 -0.23 -1.88 9.88
CA ASP A 287 -0.17 -2.82 8.75
C ASP A 287 0.01 -2.12 7.39
N ALA A 288 0.50 -0.87 7.39
CA ALA A 288 0.74 -0.03 6.22
C ALA A 288 1.88 -0.51 5.30
N ALA A 289 2.13 -1.82 5.27
CA ALA A 289 3.21 -2.47 4.55
C ALA A 289 3.00 -2.52 3.02
N HIS A 290 1.73 -2.42 2.56
CA HIS A 290 1.31 -2.80 1.20
C HIS A 290 0.10 -2.00 0.68
N VAL A 291 0.20 -0.68 0.61
CA VAL A 291 -0.91 0.16 0.15
C VAL A 291 -0.38 1.15 -0.89
N ILE A 292 -1.02 1.23 -2.06
CA ILE A 292 -0.60 2.14 -3.14
C ILE A 292 -1.62 3.28 -3.19
N SER A 293 -1.21 4.46 -2.71
CA SER A 293 -2.03 5.68 -2.76
C SER A 293 -1.92 6.40 -4.11
N PRO A 294 -3.02 6.91 -4.67
CA PRO A 294 -3.01 7.76 -5.84
C PRO A 294 -3.07 9.24 -5.44
N ASP A 295 -2.84 9.61 -4.17
CA ASP A 295 -2.49 10.99 -3.84
C ASP A 295 -1.04 11.25 -4.27
N SER A 296 -0.83 11.02 -5.57
CA SER A 296 0.28 11.49 -6.39
C SER A 296 -0.08 12.90 -6.86
N ARG A 297 -0.30 13.83 -5.93
CA ARG A 297 0.06 15.23 -6.24
C ARG A 297 1.56 15.22 -6.46
N PRO A 298 2.01 15.77 -7.59
CA PRO A 298 2.91 15.10 -8.52
C PRO A 298 4.18 14.58 -7.84
N ILE A 299 4.27 13.26 -7.69
CA ILE A 299 5.56 12.59 -7.66
C ILE A 299 6.00 12.59 -9.12
N LEU A 300 6.78 13.61 -9.50
CA LEU A 300 7.47 13.66 -10.79
C LEU A 300 8.46 12.48 -10.85
N ALA A 301 7.94 11.30 -11.16
CA ALA A 301 8.66 10.22 -11.79
C ALA A 301 8.94 10.69 -13.22
N ASP A 302 10.06 11.38 -13.38
CA ASP A 302 10.57 11.76 -14.68
C ASP A 302 10.85 10.48 -15.46
N HIS A 303 9.89 10.03 -16.28
CA HIS A 303 10.08 9.39 -17.58
C HIS A 303 8.81 9.57 -18.44
N LYS A 304 8.87 10.59 -19.31
CA LYS A 304 7.97 10.93 -20.44
C LYS A 304 6.56 11.42 -20.12
N THR A 305 6.43 12.72 -19.87
CA THR A 305 5.30 13.53 -20.38
C THR A 305 5.67 15.01 -20.38
N ALA A 306 5.06 15.77 -21.28
CA ALA A 306 5.36 17.17 -21.57
C ALA A 306 5.28 18.08 -20.33
N GLU A 307 6.15 19.08 -20.30
CA GLU A 307 6.25 20.11 -19.26
C GLU A 307 4.88 20.74 -18.94
N VAL A 308 4.42 20.55 -17.71
CA VAL A 308 3.44 21.44 -17.07
C VAL A 308 4.17 22.10 -15.90
N ALA A 309 4.36 23.41 -16.00
CA ALA A 309 5.00 24.23 -14.99
C ALA A 309 4.21 24.20 -13.67
N LYS A 310 4.93 24.04 -12.55
CA LYS A 310 4.41 24.04 -11.17
C LYS A 310 3.75 25.41 -10.85
N THR A 311 2.47 25.42 -10.50
CA THR A 311 1.85 26.56 -9.81
C THR A 311 2.38 26.59 -8.37
N ARG A 312 2.98 27.71 -7.96
CA ARG A 312 3.59 27.96 -6.63
C ARG A 312 2.73 27.43 -5.47
N SER A 313 3.35 26.70 -4.55
CA SER A 313 2.75 26.25 -3.28
C SER A 313 2.93 27.36 -2.22
N GLU A 314 1.89 27.65 -1.44
CA GLU A 314 1.95 28.61 -0.31
C GLU A 314 2.63 28.00 0.94
N ILE A 315 2.98 26.71 0.91
CA ILE A 315 3.58 25.96 2.03
C ILE A 315 4.98 25.43 1.66
N PRO A 316 5.91 25.31 2.63
CA PRO A 316 7.26 24.81 2.37
C PRO A 316 7.27 23.34 1.92
N THR A 317 8.33 22.92 1.24
CA THR A 317 8.56 21.54 0.80
C THR A 317 9.75 20.90 1.51
N LEU A 318 9.59 19.65 1.95
CA LEU A 318 10.64 18.75 2.41
C LEU A 318 11.08 17.83 1.27
N TYR A 319 12.22 18.13 0.65
CA TYR A 319 12.84 17.28 -0.35
C TYR A 319 13.69 16.19 0.32
N LEU A 320 13.57 14.96 -0.16
CA LEU A 320 14.45 13.84 0.22
C LEU A 320 15.34 13.48 -0.97
N ILE A 321 16.65 13.43 -0.77
CA ILE A 321 17.60 12.96 -1.78
C ILE A 321 18.44 11.81 -1.21
N GLY A 322 18.70 10.79 -2.02
CA GLY A 322 19.41 9.61 -1.55
C GLY A 322 19.42 8.44 -2.51
N ASP A 323 19.73 7.27 -1.95
CA ASP A 323 19.88 6.00 -2.67
C ASP A 323 18.67 5.05 -2.49
N SER A 324 18.88 3.74 -2.68
CA SER A 324 17.82 2.74 -2.58
C SER A 324 17.23 2.57 -1.17
N THR A 325 17.94 3.02 -0.13
CA THR A 325 17.45 2.99 1.26
C THR A 325 16.56 4.18 1.61
N VAL A 326 16.48 5.18 0.71
CA VAL A 326 15.62 6.37 0.85
C VAL A 326 14.48 6.35 -0.17
N ARG A 327 14.72 5.84 -1.39
CA ARG A 327 13.76 5.87 -2.51
C ARG A 327 12.37 5.34 -2.16
N ASN A 328 11.39 5.80 -2.94
CA ASN A 328 10.12 5.09 -3.10
C ASN A 328 10.37 3.72 -3.73
N GLY A 329 9.74 2.66 -3.22
CA GLY A 329 10.08 1.30 -3.62
C GLY A 329 8.95 0.28 -3.52
N HIS A 330 9.04 -0.76 -4.35
CA HIS A 330 8.20 -1.97 -4.34
C HIS A 330 9.06 -3.21 -4.65
N GLN A 331 8.55 -4.40 -4.27
CA GLN A 331 9.05 -5.78 -4.48
C GLN A 331 10.54 -6.09 -4.18
N ASP A 332 11.49 -5.26 -4.58
CA ASP A 332 12.95 -5.39 -4.39
C ASP A 332 13.49 -4.61 -3.17
N GLY A 333 12.59 -4.09 -2.34
CA GLY A 333 12.89 -3.33 -1.13
C GLY A 333 12.47 -1.86 -1.17
N VAL A 334 12.12 -1.35 0.01
CA VAL A 334 11.48 -0.06 0.26
C VAL A 334 12.39 0.82 1.10
N GLY A 335 12.60 2.07 0.67
CA GLY A 335 13.36 3.06 1.43
C GLY A 335 12.50 3.80 2.44
N TRP A 336 13.11 4.37 3.47
CA TRP A 336 12.37 5.08 4.53
C TRP A 336 11.63 6.33 4.04
N GLY A 337 12.08 6.92 2.92
CA GLY A 337 11.44 8.09 2.35
C GLY A 337 10.05 7.83 1.78
N GLU A 338 9.73 6.56 1.46
CA GLU A 338 8.38 6.12 1.04
C GLU A 338 7.32 6.41 2.11
N VAL A 339 7.69 6.35 3.39
CA VAL A 339 6.74 6.37 4.52
C VAL A 339 6.93 7.54 5.46
N ILE A 340 7.89 8.43 5.18
CA ILE A 340 8.24 9.49 6.13
C ILE A 340 7.20 10.61 6.16
N ASP A 341 6.47 10.80 5.07
CA ASP A 341 5.33 11.72 4.98
C ASP A 341 4.31 11.48 6.11
N ARG A 342 4.17 10.24 6.61
CA ARG A 342 3.26 9.85 7.71
C ARG A 342 3.51 10.61 9.02
N TYR A 343 4.70 11.17 9.19
CA TYR A 343 5.10 11.89 10.39
C TYR A 343 5.00 13.41 10.25
N PHE A 344 4.51 13.90 9.11
CA PHE A 344 4.31 15.31 8.82
C PHE A 344 2.83 15.67 8.66
N ASP A 345 2.50 16.90 9.04
CA ASP A 345 1.23 17.56 8.80
C ASP A 345 1.25 18.13 7.37
N THR A 346 0.64 17.39 6.44
CA THR A 346 0.66 17.72 5.01
C THR A 346 -0.18 18.93 4.63
N ASP A 347 -0.93 19.51 5.56
CA ASP A 347 -1.55 20.83 5.37
C ASP A 347 -0.54 21.97 5.57
N LYS A 348 0.65 21.67 6.13
CA LYS A 348 1.67 22.67 6.49
C LYS A 348 3.00 22.47 5.77
N ILE A 349 3.27 21.30 5.22
CA ILE A 349 4.50 21.00 4.49
C ILE A 349 4.24 19.94 3.41
N ASP A 350 4.79 20.14 2.23
CA ASP A 350 4.85 19.12 1.18
C ASP A 350 6.04 18.18 1.41
N VAL A 351 5.94 16.90 1.06
CA VAL A 351 7.07 15.94 1.14
C VAL A 351 7.34 15.35 -0.23
N VAL A 352 8.55 15.55 -0.76
CA VAL A 352 8.93 15.15 -2.11
C VAL A 352 10.16 14.26 -2.08
N ASN A 353 9.97 12.96 -2.35
CA ASN A 353 11.07 12.01 -2.41
C ASN A 353 11.70 11.97 -3.81
N ARG A 354 12.94 12.43 -3.91
CA ARG A 354 13.78 12.43 -5.12
C ARG A 354 14.91 11.41 -5.06
N ALA A 355 14.93 10.54 -4.04
CA ALA A 355 15.92 9.49 -3.91
C ALA A 355 15.71 8.38 -4.95
N ILE A 356 16.81 7.83 -5.45
CA ILE A 356 16.78 6.84 -6.53
C ILE A 356 17.77 5.73 -6.27
N GLY A 357 17.29 4.50 -6.46
CA GLY A 357 18.08 3.30 -6.27
C GLY A 357 19.38 3.30 -7.08
N GLY A 358 20.45 2.84 -6.41
CA GLY A 358 21.77 2.71 -7.01
C GLY A 358 22.50 4.03 -7.28
N ARG A 359 22.05 5.17 -6.73
CA ARG A 359 22.74 6.45 -6.86
C ARG A 359 23.71 6.66 -5.70
N SER A 360 24.84 7.30 -6.00
CA SER A 360 25.79 7.88 -5.06
C SER A 360 25.68 9.40 -5.11
N THR A 361 26.35 10.12 -4.21
CA THR A 361 26.46 11.60 -4.29
C THR A 361 26.97 12.05 -5.66
N ARG A 362 28.02 11.40 -6.15
CA ARG A 362 28.61 11.63 -7.48
C ARG A 362 27.63 11.37 -8.61
N SER A 363 27.01 10.18 -8.65
CA SER A 363 26.15 9.84 -9.79
C SER A 363 24.85 10.65 -9.78
N PHE A 364 24.36 11.05 -8.60
CA PHE A 364 23.22 11.94 -8.47
C PHE A 364 23.50 13.34 -9.05
N MET A 365 24.71 13.86 -8.83
CA MET A 365 25.16 15.10 -9.48
C MET A 365 25.39 14.92 -10.98
N ARG A 366 26.12 13.89 -11.40
CA ARG A 366 26.43 13.63 -12.82
C ARG A 366 25.19 13.41 -13.68
N GLU A 367 24.13 12.81 -13.13
CA GLU A 367 22.85 12.59 -13.80
C GLU A 367 21.90 13.80 -13.71
N GLU A 368 22.41 14.97 -13.30
CA GLU A 368 21.68 16.25 -13.19
C GLU A 368 20.45 16.18 -12.26
N ARG A 369 20.40 15.18 -11.38
CA ARG A 369 19.27 14.99 -10.46
C ARG A 369 19.30 16.03 -9.35
N TRP A 370 20.49 16.37 -8.87
CA TRP A 370 20.64 17.51 -7.96
C TRP A 370 20.19 18.82 -8.62
N GLN A 371 20.53 19.04 -9.89
CA GLN A 371 20.14 20.25 -10.60
C GLN A 371 18.60 20.38 -10.66
N LYS A 372 17.89 19.29 -10.98
CA LYS A 372 16.41 19.28 -10.96
C LYS A 372 15.82 19.65 -9.60
N VAL A 373 16.40 19.16 -8.51
CA VAL A 373 15.95 19.56 -7.16
C VAL A 373 16.26 21.04 -6.91
N LEU A 374 17.47 21.48 -7.24
CA LEU A 374 17.93 22.85 -7.04
C LEU A 374 17.08 23.89 -7.81
N ASP A 375 16.61 23.53 -9.00
CA ASP A 375 15.75 24.37 -9.83
C ASP A 375 14.35 24.53 -9.22
N GLU A 376 13.89 23.53 -8.45
CA GLU A 376 12.59 23.54 -7.76
C GLU A 376 12.63 24.09 -6.32
N LEU A 377 13.82 24.25 -5.73
CA LEU A 377 13.96 24.74 -4.35
C LEU A 377 13.58 26.22 -4.22
N GLU A 378 12.76 26.49 -3.22
CA GLU A 378 12.37 27.82 -2.78
C GLU A 378 12.88 28.12 -1.36
N ALA A 379 12.89 29.41 -1.00
CA ALA A 379 13.29 29.83 0.33
C ALA A 379 12.28 29.34 1.37
N GLY A 380 12.77 28.70 2.44
CA GLY A 380 11.93 28.05 3.46
C GLY A 380 11.76 26.54 3.28
N ASP A 381 12.20 25.98 2.15
CA ASP A 381 12.22 24.54 1.94
C ASP A 381 13.26 23.82 2.81
N PHE A 382 13.15 22.50 2.90
CA PHE A 382 14.07 21.61 3.60
C PHE A 382 14.62 20.57 2.64
N VAL A 383 15.89 20.18 2.81
CA VAL A 383 16.50 19.11 2.03
C VAL A 383 17.15 18.10 2.96
N VAL A 384 16.54 16.92 3.11
CA VAL A 384 17.13 15.79 3.83
C VAL A 384 17.91 14.93 2.84
N MET A 385 19.20 14.74 3.11
CA MET A 385 20.10 14.00 2.22
C MET A 385 20.75 12.81 2.92
N GLN A 386 20.64 11.62 2.31
CA GLN A 386 21.28 10.41 2.81
C GLN A 386 21.88 9.57 1.67
N PHE A 387 23.21 9.50 1.64
CA PHE A 387 23.98 8.74 0.66
C PHE A 387 25.13 8.00 1.35
N GLY A 388 25.60 6.91 0.75
CA GLY A 388 26.83 6.23 1.16
C GLY A 388 26.94 4.80 0.65
N HIS A 389 25.83 4.09 0.46
CA HIS A 389 25.86 2.68 0.03
C HIS A 389 26.52 2.49 -1.35
N ASN A 390 26.42 3.49 -2.21
CA ASN A 390 26.95 3.45 -3.58
C ASN A 390 28.20 4.32 -3.79
N ASP A 391 28.65 5.05 -2.75
CA ASP A 391 29.75 6.01 -2.83
C ASP A 391 31.12 5.34 -2.64
N GLY A 392 31.16 4.17 -2.03
CA GLY A 392 32.36 3.36 -1.85
C GLY A 392 32.79 2.62 -3.13
N GLY A 393 34.08 2.28 -3.20
CA GLY A 393 34.67 1.51 -4.29
C GLY A 393 35.83 2.25 -4.97
N ARG A 394 36.48 1.59 -5.93
CA ARG A 394 37.60 2.20 -6.66
C ARG A 394 37.08 3.05 -7.83
N VAL A 395 37.42 4.33 -7.83
CA VAL A 395 37.13 5.25 -8.93
C VAL A 395 37.78 4.72 -10.23
N GLY A 396 36.99 4.69 -11.32
CA GLY A 396 37.42 4.18 -12.64
C GLY A 396 37.21 2.69 -12.85
N ASP A 397 36.80 1.93 -11.83
CA ASP A 397 36.53 0.50 -11.97
C ASP A 397 35.09 0.25 -12.44
N ALA A 398 34.96 -0.39 -13.62
CA ALA A 398 33.69 -0.61 -14.30
C ALA A 398 32.66 -1.37 -13.45
N ARG A 399 33.10 -2.21 -12.51
CA ARG A 399 32.22 -3.00 -11.61
C ARG A 399 31.30 -2.10 -10.77
N PHE A 400 31.77 -0.92 -10.41
CA PHE A 400 31.02 0.03 -9.58
C PHE A 400 30.21 1.04 -10.41
N LYS A 401 30.05 0.81 -11.73
CA LYS A 401 29.10 1.53 -12.60
C LYS A 401 29.21 3.07 -12.50
N ARG A 402 30.43 3.60 -12.38
CA ARG A 402 30.74 5.04 -12.26
C ARG A 402 30.05 5.74 -11.06
N ARG A 403 29.82 5.00 -9.97
CA ARG A 403 29.21 5.51 -8.73
C ARG A 403 30.23 6.02 -7.68
N PRO A 404 31.41 5.40 -7.49
CA PRO A 404 32.26 5.77 -6.35
C PRO A 404 32.70 7.23 -6.37
N ALA A 405 32.67 7.87 -5.21
CA ALA A 405 33.33 9.15 -4.96
C ALA A 405 34.73 8.92 -4.35
N LEU A 406 35.57 9.95 -4.30
CA LEU A 406 36.82 9.86 -3.53
C LEU A 406 36.49 9.85 -2.02
N PRO A 407 37.24 9.11 -1.19
CA PRO A 407 37.02 9.12 0.25
C PRO A 407 37.38 10.49 0.86
N GLY A 408 36.72 10.86 1.95
CA GLY A 408 37.01 12.10 2.69
C GLY A 408 36.08 13.26 2.38
N VAL A 409 36.42 14.43 2.94
CA VAL A 409 35.64 15.68 2.86
C VAL A 409 36.37 16.82 2.17
N GLY A 410 37.63 16.62 1.78
CA GLY A 410 38.47 17.64 1.16
C GLY A 410 38.14 17.89 -0.31
N ASP A 411 38.82 18.87 -0.90
CA ASP A 411 38.68 19.25 -2.32
C ASP A 411 39.46 18.33 -3.28
N ASP A 412 39.78 17.10 -2.84
CA ASP A 412 40.49 16.12 -3.65
C ASP A 412 39.70 15.81 -4.93
N THR A 413 40.45 15.76 -6.04
CA THR A 413 39.87 15.43 -7.35
C THR A 413 40.68 14.39 -8.10
N GLN A 414 39.99 13.61 -8.92
CA GLN A 414 40.60 12.65 -9.83
C GLN A 414 39.95 12.77 -11.21
N ALA A 415 40.75 13.09 -12.23
CA ALA A 415 40.31 13.02 -13.62
C ALA A 415 40.22 11.55 -14.06
N VAL A 416 39.07 11.15 -14.59
CA VAL A 416 38.81 9.80 -15.12
C VAL A 416 38.41 9.92 -16.58
N SER A 417 38.97 9.07 -17.42
CA SER A 417 38.53 8.89 -18.80
C SER A 417 37.86 7.53 -18.94
N PHE A 418 36.71 7.49 -19.60
CA PHE A 418 35.96 6.26 -19.83
C PHE A 418 36.15 5.73 -21.25
N GLU A 419 35.79 4.47 -21.48
CA GLU A 419 35.92 3.79 -22.78
C GLU A 419 35.11 4.48 -23.89
N ASP A 420 34.02 5.17 -23.54
CA ASP A 420 33.21 5.97 -24.46
C ASP A 420 33.83 7.34 -24.80
N GLY A 421 35.04 7.62 -24.33
CA GLY A 421 35.76 8.88 -24.53
C GLY A 421 35.34 10.01 -23.60
N THR A 422 34.30 9.82 -22.77
CA THR A 422 33.88 10.83 -21.80
C THR A 422 34.93 11.01 -20.70
N LYS A 423 35.15 12.27 -20.31
CA LYS A 423 36.04 12.63 -19.21
C LYS A 423 35.23 13.22 -18.07
N GLU A 424 35.56 12.84 -16.85
CA GLU A 424 34.88 13.31 -15.64
C GLU A 424 35.91 13.67 -14.58
N LEU A 425 35.72 14.81 -13.91
CA LEU A 425 36.46 15.17 -12.72
C LEU A 425 35.66 14.68 -11.50
N VAL A 426 36.22 13.70 -10.79
CA VAL A 426 35.58 13.05 -9.65
C VAL A 426 36.03 13.72 -8.37
N HIS A 427 35.09 14.13 -7.53
CA HIS A 427 35.38 14.76 -6.24
C HIS A 427 35.22 13.80 -5.06
N SER A 428 35.60 14.26 -3.86
CA SER A 428 35.34 13.53 -2.62
C SER A 428 33.85 13.46 -2.26
N TYR A 429 33.49 12.46 -1.47
CA TYR A 429 32.13 12.30 -0.92
C TYR A 429 31.66 13.58 -0.21
N GLY A 430 32.49 14.13 0.68
CA GLY A 430 32.13 15.34 1.40
C GLY A 430 32.14 16.60 0.55
N TRP A 431 32.89 16.64 -0.56
CA TRP A 431 32.78 17.73 -1.52
C TRP A 431 31.39 17.79 -2.16
N TYR A 432 30.85 16.66 -2.61
CA TYR A 432 29.51 16.61 -3.21
C TYR A 432 28.43 17.00 -2.20
N LEU A 433 28.47 16.46 -0.98
CA LEU A 433 27.53 16.85 0.08
C LEU A 433 27.66 18.34 0.43
N SER A 434 28.89 18.87 0.50
CA SER A 434 29.13 20.29 0.77
C SER A 434 28.51 21.16 -0.33
N LYS A 435 28.62 20.73 -1.59
CA LYS A 435 27.97 21.42 -2.71
C LYS A 435 26.45 21.41 -2.56
N PHE A 436 25.83 20.28 -2.26
CA PHE A 436 24.38 20.20 -2.05
C PHE A 436 23.91 21.15 -0.93
N CYS A 437 24.64 21.18 0.19
CA CYS A 437 24.33 22.06 1.31
C CYS A 437 24.45 23.54 0.94
N ARG A 438 25.54 23.95 0.30
CA ARG A 438 25.76 25.35 -0.11
C ARG A 438 24.74 25.80 -1.15
N ASP A 439 24.44 24.95 -2.13
CA ASP A 439 23.46 25.23 -3.17
C ASP A 439 22.05 25.37 -2.56
N ALA A 440 21.64 24.48 -1.66
CA ALA A 440 20.36 24.56 -0.95
C ALA A 440 20.25 25.84 -0.11
N LYS A 441 21.29 26.17 0.67
CA LYS A 441 21.35 27.43 1.42
C LYS A 441 21.31 28.65 0.52
N GLY A 442 21.95 28.59 -0.65
CA GLY A 442 21.89 29.64 -1.66
C GLY A 442 20.48 29.91 -2.18
N LYS A 443 19.59 28.90 -2.15
CA LYS A 443 18.15 29.04 -2.44
C LYS A 443 17.31 29.43 -1.23
N GLY A 444 17.91 29.57 -0.04
CA GLY A 444 17.20 29.83 1.20
C GLY A 444 16.54 28.58 1.81
N ALA A 445 16.91 27.39 1.35
CA ALA A 445 16.46 26.12 1.93
C ALA A 445 17.39 25.66 3.06
N THR A 446 16.86 24.81 3.95
CA THR A 446 17.57 24.26 5.12
C THR A 446 18.08 22.84 4.82
N PRO A 447 19.40 22.64 4.63
CA PRO A 447 19.97 21.30 4.42
C PRO A 447 20.13 20.51 5.72
N ILE A 448 19.82 19.22 5.65
CA ILE A 448 19.91 18.25 6.75
C ILE A 448 20.60 16.99 6.22
N ILE A 449 21.79 16.68 6.75
CA ILE A 449 22.58 15.52 6.35
C ILE A 449 22.28 14.35 7.29
N CYS A 450 21.95 13.19 6.74
CA CYS A 450 21.82 11.94 7.49
C CYS A 450 22.97 10.98 7.12
N SER A 451 23.60 10.37 8.12
CA SER A 451 24.53 9.24 7.87
C SER A 451 23.77 8.02 7.29
N PRO A 452 24.44 7.10 6.57
CA PRO A 452 23.76 5.98 5.91
C PRO A 452 23.00 5.04 6.85
N VAL A 453 21.96 4.37 6.36
CA VAL A 453 21.34 3.24 7.08
C VAL A 453 22.39 2.12 7.24
N PRO A 454 22.57 1.53 8.43
CA PRO A 454 23.53 0.44 8.61
C PRO A 454 23.06 -0.85 7.92
N HIS A 455 24.00 -1.67 7.46
CA HIS A 455 23.67 -3.02 6.98
C HIS A 455 23.25 -3.95 8.13
N LYS A 456 22.30 -4.88 7.91
CA LYS A 456 21.76 -5.74 8.98
C LYS A 456 22.73 -6.76 9.57
N ASN A 457 23.82 -7.05 8.89
CA ASN A 457 24.60 -8.27 9.10
C ASN A 457 25.84 -8.09 9.99
N ASN A 458 26.01 -6.95 10.67
CA ASN A 458 27.20 -6.68 11.48
C ASN A 458 26.95 -6.98 12.98
N TRP A 459 26.53 -8.21 13.26
CA TRP A 459 26.34 -8.74 14.60
C TRP A 459 27.59 -9.50 15.06
N HIS A 460 28.04 -9.22 16.29
CA HIS A 460 29.17 -9.89 16.94
C HIS A 460 28.72 -10.34 18.33
N GLU A 461 28.54 -11.65 18.52
CA GLU A 461 28.15 -12.23 19.81
C GLU A 461 26.90 -11.56 20.44
N GLY A 462 25.89 -11.25 19.61
CA GLY A 462 24.64 -10.60 20.04
C GLY A 462 24.73 -9.07 20.20
N ARG A 463 25.89 -8.46 19.93
CA ARG A 463 26.07 -7.01 19.83
C ARG A 463 25.97 -6.56 18.38
N PHE A 464 25.10 -5.61 18.08
CA PHE A 464 25.05 -4.96 16.77
C PHE A 464 26.07 -3.83 16.70
N GLU A 465 26.94 -3.88 15.70
CA GLU A 465 27.92 -2.84 15.44
C GLU A 465 27.58 -2.14 14.12
N PRO A 466 27.02 -0.93 14.12
CA PRO A 466 26.68 -0.25 12.88
C PRO A 466 27.93 0.00 12.03
N ASP A 467 27.84 -0.24 10.72
CA ASP A 467 28.94 0.07 9.81
C ASP A 467 28.98 1.57 9.47
N PHE A 468 29.67 1.95 8.38
CA PHE A 468 29.78 3.35 7.94
C PHE A 468 30.43 4.33 8.93
N VAL A 469 31.29 3.87 9.85
CA VAL A 469 32.01 4.71 10.84
C VAL A 469 32.63 5.97 10.20
N LEU A 470 33.31 5.84 9.06
CA LEU A 470 33.92 6.97 8.35
C LEU A 470 32.88 7.90 7.72
N HIS A 471 31.79 7.38 7.15
CA HIS A 471 30.76 8.21 6.53
C HIS A 471 30.00 9.03 7.57
N ARG A 472 29.79 8.49 8.78
CA ARG A 472 29.23 9.24 9.92
C ARG A 472 30.10 10.46 10.24
N GLN A 473 31.41 10.25 10.36
CA GLN A 473 32.37 11.33 10.62
C GLN A 473 32.39 12.36 9.48
N TRP A 474 32.40 11.92 8.23
CA TRP A 474 32.38 12.81 7.07
C TRP A 474 31.08 13.62 6.97
N CYS A 475 29.92 13.01 7.24
CA CYS A 475 28.64 13.72 7.27
C CYS A 475 28.63 14.82 8.33
N GLN A 476 29.09 14.52 9.55
CA GLN A 476 29.21 15.53 10.62
C GLN A 476 30.17 16.65 10.20
N GLN A 477 31.36 16.32 9.68
CA GLN A 477 32.34 17.31 9.24
C GLN A 477 31.79 18.23 8.15
N VAL A 478 31.03 17.69 7.19
CA VAL A 478 30.37 18.49 6.14
C VAL A 478 29.29 19.37 6.74
N ALA A 479 28.47 18.84 7.65
CA ALA A 479 27.45 19.63 8.31
C ALA A 479 28.07 20.81 9.07
N ASP A 480 29.13 20.58 9.85
CA ASP A 480 29.87 21.62 10.56
C ASP A 480 30.47 22.65 9.59
N ALA A 481 31.14 22.19 8.53
CA ALA A 481 31.80 23.06 7.55
C ALA A 481 30.84 23.88 6.68
N THR A 482 29.59 23.46 6.58
CA THR A 482 28.55 24.15 5.81
C THR A 482 27.49 24.80 6.70
N ASP A 483 27.62 24.72 8.02
CA ASP A 483 26.64 25.18 9.00
C ASP A 483 25.24 24.55 8.77
N SER A 484 25.22 23.28 8.38
CA SER A 484 24.00 22.51 8.09
C SER A 484 23.64 21.61 9.27
N HIS A 485 22.42 21.09 9.28
CA HIS A 485 22.02 20.12 10.30
C HIS A 485 22.59 18.73 10.00
N PHE A 486 22.87 17.96 11.06
CA PHE A 486 23.29 16.56 10.97
C PHE A 486 22.44 15.65 11.85
N ILE A 487 22.09 14.49 11.32
CA ILE A 487 21.47 13.38 12.04
C ILE A 487 22.39 12.17 11.89
N ASP A 488 22.90 11.65 13.01
CA ASP A 488 23.64 10.39 13.02
C ASP A 488 22.69 9.19 12.94
N LEU A 489 22.02 9.07 11.79
CA LEU A 489 21.01 8.07 11.52
C LEU A 489 21.57 6.65 11.63
N THR A 490 22.82 6.43 11.24
CA THR A 490 23.51 5.15 11.45
C THR A 490 23.50 4.72 12.92
N ALA A 491 23.79 5.65 13.84
CA ALA A 491 23.80 5.36 15.28
C ALA A 491 22.39 5.17 15.85
N LEU A 492 21.41 5.97 15.40
CA LEU A 492 20.02 5.86 15.81
C LEU A 492 19.43 4.51 15.42
N ILE A 493 19.56 4.14 14.15
CA ILE A 493 19.09 2.84 13.64
C ILE A 493 19.88 1.71 14.29
N GLY A 494 21.19 1.87 14.48
CA GLY A 494 22.01 0.89 15.18
C GLY A 494 21.53 0.56 16.58
N SER A 495 21.20 1.60 17.35
CA SER A 495 20.63 1.45 18.69
C SER A 495 19.27 0.76 18.64
N ARG A 496 18.44 1.07 17.63
CA ARG A 496 17.14 0.44 17.42
C ARG A 496 17.27 -1.04 17.06
N TYR A 497 18.20 -1.40 16.17
CA TYR A 497 18.46 -2.79 15.79
C TYR A 497 18.96 -3.60 16.98
N GLN A 498 19.87 -3.06 17.79
CA GLN A 498 20.32 -3.68 19.03
C GLN A 498 19.15 -4.00 19.99
N GLN A 499 18.15 -3.10 20.08
CA GLN A 499 16.96 -3.31 20.92
C GLN A 499 16.01 -4.38 20.36
N LEU A 500 15.85 -4.44 19.04
CA LEU A 500 14.97 -5.40 18.37
C LEU A 500 15.55 -6.82 18.37
N GLY A 501 16.88 -6.94 18.33
CA GLY A 501 17.59 -8.21 18.26
C GLY A 501 17.68 -8.77 16.84
N GLU A 502 18.70 -9.61 16.62
CA GLU A 502 19.12 -10.09 15.29
C GLU A 502 17.99 -10.74 14.49
N THR A 503 17.22 -11.65 15.10
CA THR A 503 16.12 -12.36 14.42
C THR A 503 15.02 -11.42 13.95
N HIS A 504 14.68 -10.40 14.74
CA HIS A 504 13.68 -9.41 14.32
C HIS A 504 14.28 -8.52 13.23
N VAL A 505 15.52 -8.05 13.39
CA VAL A 505 16.16 -7.22 12.37
C VAL A 505 16.25 -7.96 11.02
N ASP A 506 16.49 -9.28 11.02
CA ASP A 506 16.50 -10.05 9.78
C ASP A 506 15.16 -9.99 9.02
N SER A 507 14.03 -10.01 9.74
CA SER A 507 12.68 -9.93 9.17
C SER A 507 12.32 -8.55 8.62
N LEU A 508 13.10 -7.50 8.91
CA LEU A 508 12.91 -6.14 8.40
C LEU A 508 13.51 -5.91 7.01
N PHE A 509 14.19 -6.91 6.44
CA PHE A 509 14.91 -6.77 5.17
C PHE A 509 14.27 -7.62 4.07
N ALA A 510 14.20 -7.03 2.88
CA ALA A 510 13.78 -7.70 1.64
C ALA A 510 14.92 -8.50 1.00
N ASP A 511 16.16 -8.23 1.40
CA ASP A 511 17.33 -8.96 0.93
C ASP A 511 18.25 -9.41 2.08
N ALA A 512 19.40 -9.98 1.72
CA ALA A 512 20.35 -10.51 2.69
C ALA A 512 21.13 -9.44 3.48
N ARG A 513 21.04 -8.15 3.15
CA ARG A 513 22.00 -7.17 3.67
C ARG A 513 21.53 -5.71 3.78
N THR A 514 20.94 -5.16 2.73
CA THR A 514 20.88 -3.70 2.50
C THR A 514 19.46 -3.17 2.39
N HIS A 515 18.60 -3.84 1.62
CA HIS A 515 17.30 -3.31 1.29
C HIS A 515 16.27 -3.76 2.32
N THR A 516 15.66 -2.79 3.01
CA THR A 516 14.55 -3.02 3.92
C THR A 516 13.28 -3.42 3.16
N ASN A 517 12.40 -4.19 3.79
CA ASN A 517 11.00 -4.27 3.36
C ASN A 517 10.22 -3.08 3.96
N MET A 518 8.89 -3.01 3.81
CA MET A 518 8.14 -1.87 4.34
C MET A 518 8.23 -1.75 5.87
N ALA A 519 8.23 -2.87 6.62
CA ALA A 519 8.38 -2.82 8.07
C ALA A 519 9.74 -2.22 8.48
N GLY A 520 10.82 -2.61 7.80
CA GLY A 520 12.14 -1.99 8.00
C GLY A 520 12.19 -0.52 7.61
N ALA A 521 11.51 -0.14 6.51
CA ALA A 521 11.40 1.26 6.09
C ALA A 521 10.70 2.14 7.14
N VAL A 522 9.65 1.61 7.78
CA VAL A 522 8.95 2.29 8.89
C VAL A 522 9.89 2.48 10.08
N VAL A 523 10.59 1.42 10.52
CA VAL A 523 11.56 1.52 11.63
C VAL A 523 12.65 2.55 11.35
N ASN A 524 13.15 2.59 10.12
CA ASN A 524 14.16 3.57 9.72
C ASN A 524 13.58 5.00 9.69
N ALA A 525 12.35 5.18 9.18
CA ALA A 525 11.68 6.48 9.16
C ALA A 525 11.40 7.02 10.58
N GLU A 526 11.03 6.16 11.53
CA GLU A 526 10.90 6.53 12.95
C GLU A 526 12.22 7.07 13.52
N CYS A 527 13.34 6.44 13.17
CA CYS A 527 14.67 6.90 13.57
C CYS A 527 15.02 8.25 12.94
N VAL A 528 14.69 8.47 11.66
CA VAL A 528 14.87 9.78 11.00
C VAL A 528 14.05 10.84 11.73
N VAL A 529 12.78 10.58 12.00
CA VAL A 529 11.87 11.52 12.69
C VAL A 529 12.33 11.81 14.11
N ALA A 530 12.83 10.81 14.83
CA ALA A 530 13.48 11.01 16.13
C ALA A 530 14.68 11.96 16.00
N GLY A 531 15.53 11.75 15.00
CA GLY A 531 16.64 12.67 14.69
C GLY A 531 16.18 14.09 14.38
N LEU A 532 15.15 14.26 13.54
CA LEU A 532 14.61 15.57 13.16
C LEU A 532 14.04 16.34 14.37
N LYS A 533 13.44 15.63 15.34
CA LYS A 533 12.91 16.23 16.59
C LYS A 533 14.01 16.76 17.51
N GLU A 534 15.20 16.17 17.45
CA GLU A 534 16.35 16.52 18.29
C GLU A 534 17.31 17.51 17.63
N LEU A 535 17.06 17.94 16.38
CA LEU A 535 17.86 18.97 15.73
C LEU A 535 17.86 20.28 16.53
N PRO A 536 19.00 21.01 16.58
CA PRO A 536 19.06 22.36 17.13
C PRO A 536 18.03 23.28 16.47
N ALA A 537 17.40 24.17 17.25
CA ALA A 537 16.28 25.02 16.84
C ALA A 537 15.00 24.30 16.37
N ARG A 538 15.04 22.97 16.21
CA ARG A 538 13.91 22.09 15.86
C ARG A 538 13.09 22.63 14.67
N PRO A 539 13.73 22.92 13.53
CA PRO A 539 13.12 23.69 12.44
C PRO A 539 11.91 22.98 11.83
N LEU A 540 11.88 21.64 11.88
CA LEU A 540 10.78 20.85 11.35
C LEU A 540 9.64 20.58 12.36
N LYS A 541 9.80 20.96 13.63
CA LYS A 541 8.80 20.70 14.69
C LYS A 541 7.40 21.25 14.37
N PRO A 542 7.22 22.45 13.78
CA PRO A 542 5.89 22.98 13.46
C PRO A 542 5.13 22.13 12.43
N PHE A 543 5.85 21.34 11.64
CA PHE A 543 5.31 20.53 10.55
C PHE A 543 5.14 19.06 10.91
N LEU A 544 5.60 18.62 12.08
CA LEU A 544 5.40 17.23 12.51
C LEU A 544 3.94 17.00 12.91
N SER A 545 3.39 15.84 12.53
CA SER A 545 2.01 15.51 12.83
C SER A 545 1.76 15.39 14.34
N THR A 546 0.59 15.88 14.80
CA THR A 546 0.20 15.81 16.22
C THR A 546 -0.41 14.45 16.61
N LEU A 547 -0.67 13.58 15.63
CA LEU A 547 -1.03 12.20 15.87
C LEU A 547 0.17 11.52 16.52
N LYS A 548 0.07 11.23 17.83
CA LYS A 548 1.14 10.60 18.60
C LYS A 548 1.57 9.31 17.88
N THR A 549 2.83 9.27 17.46
CA THR A 549 3.58 8.03 17.22
C THR A 549 3.27 7.06 18.36
N ARG A 550 2.66 5.92 18.02
CA ARG A 550 2.51 4.77 18.89
C ARG A 550 3.32 3.64 18.32
#